data_AF-A0A432M5B2-F1
#
_entry.id   AF-A0A432M5B2-F1
#
_cell.length_a   1.000
_cell.length_b   1.000
_cell.length_c   1.000
_cell.angle_alpha   90.00
_cell.angle_beta   90.00
_cell.angle_gamma   90.00
#
_symmetry.space_group_name_H-M   'P 1'
#
loop_
_entity.id
_entity.type
_entity.pdbx_description
1 polymer ?
#
loop_
_entity_poly.entity_id
_entity_poly.type
_entity_poly.pdbx_seq_one_letter_code
_entity_poly.pdbx_strand_id
1 'polypeptide(L)' 'MNVAIQLEKHEVSGLECVAEGRASAVPESIASRLLAMGLVQPLNAQGHGVTLQLTPKGLSFIRSSDM' A
#
# COMPACT_ATOMS: atom_id res chain seq x y z
N MET A 1 -9.18 -19.77 7.59
CA MET A 1 -8.02 -19.16 8.29
C MET A 1 -8.10 -17.66 8.10
N ASN A 2 -8.59 -16.91 9.10
CA ASN A 2 -8.70 -15.46 9.02
C ASN A 2 -7.37 -14.86 9.52
N VAL A 3 -6.38 -14.72 8.63
CA VAL A 3 -5.15 -13.99 8.96
C VAL A 3 -5.54 -12.52 9.01
N ALA A 4 -5.80 -12.01 10.21
CA ALA A 4 -5.90 -10.59 10.45
C ALA A 4 -4.54 -9.99 10.09
N ILE A 5 -4.48 -9.24 8.99
CA ILE A 5 -3.29 -8.54 8.55
C ILE A 5 -3.08 -7.41 9.56
N GLN A 6 -2.12 -7.58 10.46
CA GLN A 6 -1.70 -6.52 11.37
C GLN A 6 -0.65 -5.68 10.65
N LEU A 7 -1.03 -4.48 10.23
CA LEU A 7 -0.08 -3.50 9.70
C LEU A 7 0.56 -2.75 10.86
N GLU A 8 1.87 -2.63 10.80
CA GLU A 8 2.62 -1.73 11.67
C GLU A 8 2.37 -0.28 11.26
N LYS A 9 2.56 0.66 12.18
CA LYS A 9 2.30 2.10 11.95
C LYS A 9 2.96 2.65 10.68
N HIS A 10 4.18 2.20 10.38
CA HIS A 10 4.92 2.59 9.18
C HIS A 10 4.30 2.05 7.88
N GLU A 11 3.67 0.87 7.94
CA GLU A 11 3.00 0.26 6.79
C GLU A 11 1.66 0.94 6.51
N VAL A 12 0.93 1.35 7.55
CA VAL A 12 -0.28 2.17 7.42
C VAL A 12 0.05 3.51 6.76
N SER A 13 1.07 4.23 7.26
CA SER A 13 1.52 5.48 6.64
C SER A 13 2.03 5.30 5.21
N GLY A 14 2.63 4.14 4.90
CA GLY A 14 2.97 3.75 3.54
C GLY A 14 1.74 3.60 2.66
N LEU A 15 0.67 2.94 3.15
CA LEU A 15 -0.59 2.78 2.44
C LEU A 15 -1.26 4.13 2.14
N GLU A 16 -1.30 5.02 3.13
CA GLU A 16 -1.84 6.38 3.00
C GLU A 16 -1.05 7.19 1.96
N CYS A 17 0.28 7.13 1.99
CA CYS A 17 1.11 7.78 0.97
C CYS A 17 0.82 7.25 -0.45
N VAL A 18 0.59 5.94 -0.61
CA VAL A 18 0.18 5.37 -1.91
C VAL A 18 -1.22 5.86 -2.29
N ALA A 19 -2.15 5.96 -1.34
CA ALA A 19 -3.50 6.51 -1.57
C ALA A 19 -3.47 7.95 -2.09
N GLU A 20 -2.55 8.75 -1.56
CA GLU A 20 -2.34 10.16 -1.91
C GLU A 20 -1.51 10.35 -3.19
N GLY A 21 -1.13 9.26 -3.89
CA GLY A 21 -0.30 9.33 -5.10
C GLY A 21 1.18 9.61 -4.83
N ARG A 22 1.62 9.58 -3.57
CA ARG A 22 3.02 9.74 -3.13
C ARG A 22 3.72 8.39 -2.95
N ALA A 23 3.43 7.41 -3.81
CA ALA A 23 4.05 6.09 -3.75
C ALA A 23 5.60 6.14 -3.81
N SER A 24 6.17 7.13 -4.48
CA SER A 24 7.62 7.37 -4.54
C SER A 24 8.27 7.76 -3.21
N ALA A 25 7.49 8.25 -2.25
CA ALA A 25 7.96 8.61 -0.91
C ALA A 25 7.95 7.41 0.06
N VAL A 26 7.40 6.26 -0.37
CA VAL A 26 7.32 5.07 0.47
C VAL A 26 8.65 4.31 0.41
N PRO A 27 9.26 3.96 1.57
CA PRO A 27 10.47 3.16 1.60
C PRO A 27 10.27 1.81 0.88
N GLU A 28 11.26 1.37 0.11
CA GLU A 28 11.19 0.14 -0.70
C GLU A 28 10.84 -1.10 0.13
N SER A 29 11.35 -1.18 1.36
CA SER A 29 11.05 -2.26 2.31
C SER A 29 9.57 -2.29 2.73
N ILE A 30 8.94 -1.12 2.90
CA ILE A 30 7.51 -1.02 3.18
C ILE A 30 6.71 -1.37 1.93
N ALA A 31 7.06 -0.80 0.77
CA ALA A 31 6.42 -1.10 -0.50
C ALA A 31 6.43 -2.61 -0.82
N SER A 32 7.56 -3.27 -0.64
CA SER A 32 7.72 -4.73 -0.85
C SER A 32 6.81 -5.54 0.05
N ARG A 33 6.65 -5.13 1.32
CA ARG A 33 5.80 -5.82 2.28
C ARG A 33 4.31 -5.61 1.97
N LEU A 34 3.92 -4.38 1.61
CA LEU A 34 2.56 -4.06 1.15
C LEU A 34 2.18 -4.83 -0.12
N LEU A 35 3.13 -5.00 -1.05
CA LEU A 35 2.99 -5.84 -2.24
C LEU A 35 2.78 -7.31 -1.86
N ALA A 36 3.62 -7.85 -0.97
CA ALA A 36 3.51 -9.24 -0.51
C ALA A 36 2.17 -9.51 0.20
N MET A 37 1.59 -8.51 0.87
CA MET A 37 0.27 -8.60 1.50
C MET A 37 -0.91 -8.42 0.53
N GLY A 38 -0.63 -8.06 -0.73
CA GLY A 38 -1.63 -7.80 -1.77
C GLY A 38 -2.47 -6.54 -1.49
N LEU A 39 -1.93 -5.59 -0.73
CA LEU A 39 -2.61 -4.32 -0.41
C LEU A 39 -2.33 -3.24 -1.46
N VAL A 40 -1.19 -3.34 -2.13
CA VAL A 40 -0.82 -2.51 -3.28
C VAL A 40 -0.43 -3.41 -4.46
N GLN A 41 -0.44 -2.85 -5.65
CA GLN A 41 0.00 -3.48 -6.89
C GLN A 41 0.84 -2.51 -7.71
N PRO A 42 1.82 -2.99 -8.49
CA PRO A 42 2.54 -2.14 -9.41
C PRO A 42 1.57 -1.64 -10.49
N LEU A 43 1.50 -0.32 -10.62
CA LEU A 43 0.87 0.33 -11.75
C LEU A 43 1.91 0.32 -12.87
N ASN A 44 1.67 -0.48 -13.90
CA ASN A 44 2.45 -0.47 -15.13
C ASN A 44 2.20 0.83 -15.90
N ALA A 45 2.67 1.95 -15.35
CA ALA A 45 2.82 3.18 -16.09
C ALA A 45 4.06 3.00 -16.97
N GLN A 46 3.93 3.18 -18.28
CA GLN A 46 5.02 3.15 -19.26
C GLN A 46 6.07 4.28 -19.08
N GLY A 47 6.27 4.81 -17.86
CA GLY A 47 7.16 5.92 -17.57
C GLY A 47 8.06 5.61 -16.36
N HIS A 48 9.30 6.09 -16.42
CA HIS A 48 10.35 5.92 -15.42
C HIS A 48 9.88 6.11 -13.97
N GLY A 49 9.51 5.00 -13.31
CA GLY A 49 9.21 4.96 -11.88
C GLY A 49 8.28 3.81 -11.52
N VAL A 50 8.65 3.03 -10.50
CA VAL A 50 7.74 2.02 -9.92
C VAL A 50 6.60 2.78 -9.25
N THR A 51 5.50 2.93 -9.98
CA THR A 51 4.29 3.55 -9.44
C THR A 51 3.49 2.46 -8.77
N LEU A 52 3.09 2.65 -7.52
CA LEU A 52 2.24 1.69 -6.79
C LEU A 52 0.81 2.23 -6.75
N GLN A 53 -0.16 1.34 -6.83
CA GLN A 53 -1.57 1.66 -6.64
C GLN A 53 -2.18 0.75 -5.57
N LEU A 54 -3.13 1.27 -4.81
CA LEU A 54 -3.90 0.45 -3.87
C LEU A 54 -4.76 -0.59 -4.61
N THR A 55 -4.83 -1.78 -4.02
CA THR A 55 -5.83 -2.78 -4.40
C THR A 55 -7.14 -2.50 -3.65
N PRO A 56 -8.27 -3.14 -4.04
CA PRO A 56 -9.51 -3.06 -3.28
C PRO A 56 -9.33 -3.44 -1.80
N LYS A 57 -8.43 -4.39 -1.52
CA LYS A 57 -8.08 -4.84 -0.16
C LYS A 57 -7.35 -3.74 0.63
N GLY A 58 -6.39 -3.04 -0.01
CA GLY A 58 -5.71 -1.90 0.60
C GLY A 58 -6.67 -0.73 0.87
N LEU A 59 -7.58 -0.44 -0.06
CA LEU A 59 -8.61 0.59 0.10
C LEU A 59 -9.56 0.30 1.27
N SER A 60 -10.02 -0.95 1.41
CA SER A 60 -10.83 -1.36 2.55
C SER A 60 -10.08 -1.18 3.87
N PHE A 61 -8.78 -1.47 3.90
CA PHE A 61 -7.96 -1.32 5.10
C PHE A 61 -7.89 0.13 5.58
N ILE A 62 -7.61 1.09 4.68
CA ILE A 62 -7.55 2.52 5.02
C ILE A 62 -8.92 3.01 5.50
N ARG A 63 -10.00 2.64 4.81
CA ARG A 63 -11.36 3.05 5.20
C ARG A 63 -11.83 2.47 6.53
N SER A 64 -11.35 1.28 6.90
CA SER A 64 -11.65 0.69 8.21
C SER A 64 -10.85 1.33 9.36
N SER A 65 -9.77 2.04 9.06
CA SER A 65 -8.94 2.73 10.05
C SER A 65 -9.36 4.18 10.31
N ASP A 66 -10.30 4.71 9.50
CA ASP A 66 -10.88 6.06 9.60
C ASP A 66 -12.13 6.11 10.52
N MET A 67 -12.50 4.98 11.15
CA MET A 67 -13.61 4.84 12.11
C MET A 67 -13.10 4.66 13.54
#